data_AF-A0A918BMR8-F1
#
_entry.id   AF-A0A918BMR8-F1
#
_cell.length_a   1.000
_cell.length_b   1.000
_cell.length_c   1.000
_cell.angle_alpha   90.00
_cell.angle_beta   90.00
_cell.angle_gamma   90.00
#
_symmetry.space_group_name_H-M   'P 1'
#
loop_
_entity.id
_entity.type
_entity.pdbx_description
1 polymer ?
#
loop_
_entity_poly.entity_id
_entity_poly.type
_entity_poly.pdbx_seq_one_letter_code
_entity_poly.pdbx_strand_id
1 'polypeptide(L)' 'MTAWRRLRDWTEAGVWSRLHKVLLAELRKAGLLDMDDAAIDGSHVRALKGGLTPGLRRSTAHGRAANTT' A
#
# COMPACT_ATOMS: atom_id res chain seq x y z
N MET A 1 24.26 -1.08 10.63
CA MET A 1 23.30 -0.37 9.76
C MET A 1 21.99 -1.14 9.80
N THR A 2 20.87 -0.57 10.27
CA THR A 2 19.57 -1.28 10.24
C THR A 2 18.84 -0.94 8.94
N ALA A 3 18.08 -1.90 8.40
CA ALA A 3 17.31 -1.71 7.17
C ALA A 3 16.37 -0.47 7.23
N TRP A 4 15.83 -0.17 8.41
CA TRP A 4 14.98 1.00 8.64
C TRP A 4 15.70 2.34 8.41
N ARG A 5 16.97 2.47 8.82
CA ARG A 5 17.73 3.71 8.60
C ARG A 5 17.91 3.97 7.11
N ARG A 6 18.30 2.93 6.35
CA ARG A 6 18.43 3.00 4.89
C ARG A 6 17.11 3.40 4.22
N LEU A 7 15.99 2.80 4.66
CA LEU A 7 14.67 3.12 4.14
C LEU A 7 14.30 4.58 4.40
N ARG A 8 14.52 5.07 5.63
CA ARG A 8 14.27 6.46 5.99
C ARG A 8 15.14 7.42 5.16
N ASP A 9 16.44 7.15 5.05
CA ASP A 9 17.36 8.01 4.31
C ASP A 9 16.96 8.11 2.82
N TRP A 10 16.49 7.01 2.22
CA TRP A 10 15.95 7.00 0.85
C TRP A 10 14.63 7.75 0.71
N THR A 11 13.77 7.68 1.71
CA THR A 11 12.53 8.45 1.75
C THR A 11 12.82 9.95 1.86
N GLU A 12 13.72 10.36 2.76
CA GLU A 12 14.14 11.76 2.93
C GLU A 12 14.84 12.30 1.68
N ALA A 13 15.66 11.47 1.02
CA ALA A 13 16.29 11.83 -0.25
C ALA A 13 15.35 11.79 -1.47
N GLY A 14 14.06 11.43 -1.29
CA GLY A 14 13.07 11.39 -2.36
C GLY A 14 13.29 10.30 -3.42
N VAL A 15 14.11 9.29 -3.11
CA VAL A 15 14.48 8.21 -4.04
C VAL A 15 13.25 7.48 -4.55
N TRP A 16 12.32 7.15 -3.65
CA TRP A 16 11.09 6.43 -4.00
C TRP A 16 10.20 7.22 -4.96
N SER A 17 9.97 8.50 -4.70
CA SER A 17 9.14 9.33 -5.56
C SER A 17 9.74 9.48 -6.96
N ARG A 18 11.07 9.58 -7.07
CA ARG A 18 11.76 9.64 -8.37
C ARG A 18 11.68 8.30 -9.10
N LEU A 19 12.00 7.20 -8.41
CA LEU A 19 11.97 5.85 -8.98
C LEU A 19 10.57 5.50 -9.49
N HIS A 20 9.54 5.78 -8.69
CA HIS A 20 8.15 5.49 -9.05
C HIS A 20 7.72 6.23 -10.31
N LYS A 21 8.07 7.52 -10.45
CA LYS A 21 7.76 8.30 -11.67
C LYS A 21 8.45 7.72 -12.90
N VAL A 22 9.73 7.37 -12.81
CA VAL A 22 10.48 6.78 -13.92
C VAL A 22 9.89 5.44 -14.33
N LEU A 23 9.60 4.57 -13.36
CA LEU A 23 9.00 3.27 -13.62
C LEU A 23 7.65 3.41 -14.33
N LEU A 24 6.77 4.29 -13.85
CA LEU A 24 5.48 4.53 -14.51
C LEU A 24 5.64 5.08 -15.93
N ALA A 25 6.60 5.97 -16.15
CA ALA A 25 6.86 6.52 -17.49
C ALA A 25 7.31 5.42 -18.47
N GLU A 26 8.23 4.54 -18.05
CA GLU A 26 8.71 3.44 -18.88
C GLU A 26 7.62 2.40 -19.13
N LEU A 27 6.82 2.04 -18.13
CA LEU A 27 5.71 1.10 -18.29
C LEU A 27 4.63 1.65 -19.25
N ARG A 28 4.30 2.94 -19.16
CA ARG A 28 3.40 3.60 -20.12
C ARG A 28 3.98 3.56 -21.54
N LYS A 29 5.26 3.89 -21.69
CA LYS A 29 5.94 3.87 -22.99
C LYS A 29 5.98 2.47 -23.60
N ALA A 30 6.14 1.43 -22.78
CA ALA A 30 6.13 0.04 -23.20
C ALA A 30 4.73 -0.54 -23.44
N GLY A 31 3.65 0.20 -23.12
CA GLY A 31 2.28 -0.31 -23.20
C GLY A 31 1.98 -1.43 -22.18
N LEU A 32 2.77 -1.50 -21.10
CA LEU A 32 2.66 -2.54 -20.05
C LEU A 32 1.95 -2.04 -18.79
N LEU A 33 1.41 -0.82 -18.83
CA LEU A 33 0.60 -0.27 -17.75
C LEU A 33 -0.87 -0.36 -18.11
N ASP A 34 -1.55 -1.36 -17.53
CA ASP A 34 -3.01 -1.43 -17.54
C ASP A 34 -3.60 -0.32 -16.67
N MET A 35 -4.66 0.31 -17.17
CA MET A 35 -5.35 1.45 -16.56
C MET A 35 -6.82 1.15 -16.26
N ASP A 36 -7.30 -0.05 -16.58
CA ASP A 36 -8.71 -0.43 -16.37
C ASP A 36 -9.02 -0.70 -14.88
N ASP A 37 -8.01 -1.13 -14.12
CA ASP A 37 -8.11 -1.42 -12.70
C ASP A 37 -7.30 -0.43 -11.85
N ALA A 38 -7.88 -0.02 -10.72
CA ALA A 38 -7.20 0.82 -9.72
C ALA A 38 -7.30 0.22 -8.32
N ALA A 39 -6.16 0.03 -7.67
CA ALA A 39 -6.09 -0.33 -6.25
C ALA A 39 -5.97 0.93 -5.38
N ILE A 40 -6.90 1.10 -4.45
CA ILE A 40 -6.85 2.17 -3.45
C ILE A 40 -6.44 1.55 -2.12
N ASP A 41 -5.28 1.96 -1.60
CA ASP A 41 -4.78 1.56 -0.28
C ASP A 41 -4.78 2.74 0.70
N GLY A 42 -4.87 2.44 2.00
CA GLY A 42 -4.89 3.42 3.07
C GLY A 42 -4.06 2.94 4.26
N SER A 43 -3.21 3.81 4.78
CA SER A 43 -2.48 3.57 6.03
C SER A 43 -3.31 4.02 7.23
N HIS A 44 -3.42 3.17 8.26
CA HIS A 44 -4.01 3.54 9.54
C HIS A 44 -2.92 3.87 10.57
N VAL A 45 -2.97 5.08 11.12
CA VAL A 45 -2.14 5.45 12.26
C VAL A 45 -2.96 5.27 13.54
N ARG A 46 -2.36 4.67 14.58
CA ARG A 46 -3.06 4.51 15.87
C ARG A 46 -3.38 5.88 16.46
N ALA A 47 -4.61 6.05 16.96
CA ALA A 47 -4.96 7.19 17.78
C ALA A 47 -4.08 7.19 19.05
N LEU A 48 -3.36 8.28 19.28
CA LEU A 48 -2.43 8.39 20.41
C LEU A 48 -3.17 8.54 21.76
N LYS A 49 -4.38 9.09 21.75
CA LYS A 49 -5.31 9.16 22.88
C LYS A 49 -6.55 8.36 22.50
N GLY A 50 -6.80 7.25 23.19
CA GLY A 50 -7.95 6.38 22.94
C GLY A 50 -9.29 7.07 23.24
N GLY A 51 -10.34 6.67 22.51
CA GLY A 51 -11.72 6.93 22.92
C GLY A 51 -12.19 5.88 23.94
N LEU A 52 -13.16 6.25 24.79
CA LEU A 52 -13.79 5.33 25.74
C LEU A 52 -14.53 4.24 24.95
N THR A 53 -14.04 3.01 25.03
CA THR A 53 -14.64 1.76 24.53
C THR A 53 -14.65 1.57 23.00
N PRO A 54 -13.87 0.64 22.44
CA PRO A 54 -14.06 0.19 21.06
C PRO A 54 -15.32 -0.68 20.96
N GLY A 55 -16.29 -0.30 20.13
CA GLY A 55 -17.35 -1.21 19.71
C GLY A 55 -16.74 -2.46 19.05
N LEU A 56 -17.28 -3.64 19.37
CA LEU A 56 -16.82 -4.91 18.78
C LEU A 56 -16.81 -4.81 17.25
N ARG A 57 -15.66 -5.05 16.62
CA ARG A 57 -15.58 -5.13 15.16
C ARG A 57 -16.30 -6.38 14.68
N ARG A 58 -17.24 -6.21 13.75
CA ARG A 58 -17.83 -7.34 13.01
C ARG A 58 -16.71 -8.05 12.25
N SER A 59 -16.62 -9.36 12.43
CA SER A 59 -15.72 -10.21 11.65
C SER A 59 -16.13 -10.14 10.17
N THR A 60 -15.19 -9.77 9.31
CA THR A 60 -15.32 -9.80 7.84
C THR A 60 -14.49 -10.95 7.26
N ALA A 61 -14.47 -12.11 7.93
CA ALA A 61 -13.83 -13.29 7.37
C ALA A 61 -14.40 -13.57 5.97
N HIS A 62 -13.52 -13.68 4.98
CA HIS A 62 -13.91 -14.01 3.61
C HIS A 62 -14.48 -15.44 3.61
N GLY A 63 -15.72 -15.59 3.14
CA GLY A 63 -16.28 -16.91 2.86
C GLY A 63 -15.42 -17.64 1.83
N ARG A 64 -15.16 -18.94 2.04
CA ARG A 64 -14.40 -19.77 1.10
C ARG A 64 -15.15 -19.83 -0.23
N ALA A 65 -14.57 -19.30 -1.30
CA ALA A 65 -15.09 -19.49 -2.66
C ALA A 65 -15.04 -20.98 -3.04
N ALA A 66 -16.07 -21.49 -3.71
CA ALA A 66 -16.11 -22.85 -4.20
C ALA A 66 -15.12 -23.02 -5.37
N ASN A 67 -14.31 -24.08 -5.33
CA ASN A 67 -13.46 -24.45 -6.45
C ASN A 67 -14.30 -25.27 -7.43
N THR A 68 -14.35 -24.83 -8.69
CA THR A 68 -14.87 -25.65 -9.80
C THR A 68 -13.74 -26.52 -10.34
N THR A 69 -13.94 -27.84 -10.34
CA THR A 69 -13.15 -28.83 -11.12
C THR A 69 -14.08 -29.44 -12.15
#